data_AF-A0A937FSR4-F1
#
_entry.id   AF-A0A937FSR4-F1
#
_cell.length_a   1.000
_cell.length_b   1.000
_cell.length_c   1.000
_cell.angle_alpha   90.00
_cell.angle_beta   90.00
_cell.angle_gamma   90.00
#
_symmetry.space_group_name_H-M   'P 1'
#
loop_
_entity.id
_entity.type
_entity.pdbx_description
1 polymer ?
#
loop_
_entity_poly.entity_id
_entity_poly.type
_entity_poly.pdbx_seq_one_letter_code
_entity_poly.pdbx_strand_id
1 'polypeptide(L)'
;MKGHLSVNQPFIIDHQKVNVRVKGINRLSIPGSFKVLLKNGETVIASRAMAQPGDPAKVDECVKHPLVDFDFELPVTAIFGNRLNIEVEPVNRSVHGRVMPPKLLGNPTINIRFLLQEV
;
A
#
# COMPACT_ATOMS: atom_id res chain seq x y z
N MET A 1 9.75 7.00 12.29
CA MET A 1 9.94 8.13 11.37
C MET A 1 8.59 8.69 11.01
N LYS A 2 8.40 10.01 11.05
CA LYS A 2 7.08 10.63 11.04
C LYS A 2 6.89 11.43 9.75
N GLY A 3 5.76 11.20 9.07
CA GLY A 3 5.29 12.08 7.98
C GLY A 3 4.64 13.37 8.46
N HIS A 4 4.76 13.69 9.76
CA HIS A 4 4.28 14.91 10.41
C HIS A 4 5.10 15.17 11.68
N LEU A 5 5.32 16.43 12.02
CA LEU A 5 6.03 16.86 13.24
C LEU A 5 5.27 18.01 13.90
N SER A 6 5.55 18.26 15.18
CA SER A 6 5.03 19.44 15.87
C SER A 6 5.68 20.70 15.28
N VAL A 7 4.90 21.78 15.13
CA VAL A 7 5.39 23.07 14.59
C VAL A 7 6.52 23.66 15.44
N ASN A 8 6.58 23.31 16.72
CA ASN A 8 7.58 23.83 17.66
C ASN A 8 8.94 23.11 17.59
N GLN A 9 9.12 22.17 16.66
CA GLN A 9 10.36 21.41 16.51
C GLN A 9 11.04 21.75 15.18
N PRO A 10 12.33 22.12 15.16
CA PRO A 10 13.07 22.22 13.90
C PRO A 10 13.16 20.84 13.25
N PHE A 11 13.17 20.81 11.92
CA PHE A 11 13.22 19.58 11.15
C PHE A 11 14.00 19.74 9.85
N ILE A 12 14.48 18.62 9.33
CA ILE A 12 14.97 18.49 7.96
C ILE A 12 14.15 17.48 7.19
N ILE A 13 14.23 17.55 5.86
CA ILE A 13 13.68 16.54 4.96
C ILE A 13 14.68 15.38 4.89
N ASP A 14 14.21 14.16 5.12
CA ASP A 14 14.98 12.96 4.83
C ASP A 14 15.00 12.71 3.31
N HIS A 15 16.17 12.90 2.71
CA HIS A 15 16.40 12.68 1.29
C HIS A 15 16.78 11.24 0.93
N GLN A 16 16.97 10.37 1.92
CA GLN A 16 17.33 8.97 1.70
C GLN A 16 16.08 8.12 1.49
N LYS A 17 14.97 8.45 2.13
CA LYS A 17 13.75 7.64 2.11
C LYS A 17 12.48 8.43 1.80
N VAL A 18 11.52 7.70 1.26
CA VAL A 18 10.16 8.17 1.01
C VAL A 18 9.14 7.17 1.55
N ASN A 19 7.96 7.69 1.86
CA ASN A 19 6.77 6.88 2.04
C ASN A 19 5.93 6.92 0.76
N VAL A 20 5.73 5.75 0.16
CA VAL A 20 4.74 5.53 -0.90
C VAL A 20 3.51 4.95 -0.23
N ARG A 21 2.39 5.66 -0.30
CA ARG A 21 1.11 5.24 0.25
C ARG A 21 0.15 4.89 -0.86
N VAL A 22 -0.35 3.65 -0.87
CA VAL A 22 -1.51 3.23 -1.67
C VAL A 22 -2.74 3.37 -0.79
N LYS A 23 -3.72 4.17 -1.22
CA LYS A 23 -4.92 4.46 -0.45
C LYS A 23 -6.17 3.86 -1.06
N GLY A 24 -7.07 3.40 -0.22
CA GLY A 24 -8.44 3.09 -0.62
C GLY A 24 -8.58 1.80 -1.45
N ILE A 25 -7.78 0.77 -1.15
CA ILE A 25 -8.04 -0.56 -1.70
C ILE A 25 -9.33 -1.10 -1.06
N ASN A 26 -10.30 -1.49 -1.87
CA ASN A 26 -11.48 -2.20 -1.39
C ASN A 26 -11.10 -3.63 -0.98
N ARG A 27 -11.00 -3.89 0.32
CA ARG A 27 -10.64 -5.22 0.85
C ARG A 27 -11.75 -6.25 0.71
N LEU A 28 -13.01 -5.80 0.58
CA LEU A 28 -14.17 -6.69 0.57
C LEU A 28 -14.27 -7.49 -0.73
N SER A 29 -13.70 -6.97 -1.82
CA SER A 29 -13.65 -7.65 -3.11
C SER A 29 -12.52 -8.67 -3.22
N ILE A 30 -11.69 -8.81 -2.17
CA ILE A 30 -10.53 -9.71 -2.16
C ILE A 30 -10.84 -10.84 -1.17
N PRO A 31 -11.10 -12.07 -1.62
CA PRO A 31 -11.34 -13.19 -0.71
C PRO A 31 -10.09 -13.54 0.09
N GLY A 32 -10.22 -13.58 1.42
CA GLY A 32 -9.12 -13.93 2.31
C GLY A 32 -7.96 -12.94 2.31
N SER A 33 -6.87 -13.37 2.93
CA SER A 33 -5.62 -12.60 3.01
C SER A 33 -5.01 -12.34 1.63
N PHE A 34 -4.27 -11.24 1.51
CA PHE A 34 -3.65 -10.84 0.24
C PHE A 34 -2.35 -10.05 0.48
N LYS A 35 -1.61 -9.79 -0.60
CA LYS A 35 -0.42 -8.94 -0.62
C LYS A 35 -0.61 -7.77 -1.58
N VAL A 36 -0.11 -6.61 -1.18
CA VAL A 36 0.05 -5.45 -2.06
C VAL A 36 1.53 -5.33 -2.39
N LEU A 37 1.84 -5.33 -3.68
CA LEU A 37 3.19 -5.29 -4.22
C LEU A 37 3.41 -3.93 -4.88
N LEU A 38 4.47 -3.25 -4.48
CA LEU A 38 5.00 -2.10 -5.21
C LEU A 38 6.14 -2.62 -6.10
N LYS A 39 6.04 -2.36 -7.40
CA LYS A 39 6.95 -2.88 -8.41
C LYS A 39 7.58 -1.77 -9.23
N ASN A 40 8.82 -2.00 -9.69
CA ASN A 40 9.48 -1.26 -10.76
C ASN A 40 9.57 -2.18 -11.98
N GLY A 41 8.77 -1.92 -13.01
CA GLY A 41 8.53 -2.90 -14.07
C GLY A 41 8.02 -4.22 -13.49
N GLU A 42 8.73 -5.32 -13.74
CA GLU A 42 8.37 -6.65 -13.22
C GLU A 42 8.95 -6.95 -11.84
N THR A 43 9.93 -6.16 -11.37
CA THR A 43 10.63 -6.40 -10.10
C THR A 43 9.83 -5.86 -8.93
N VAL A 44 9.56 -6.70 -7.93
CA VAL A 44 8.96 -6.28 -6.66
C VAL A 44 10.01 -5.53 -5.83
N ILE A 45 9.75 -4.25 -5.55
CA ILE A 45 10.65 -3.41 -4.75
C ILE A 45 10.18 -3.26 -3.30
N ALA A 46 8.89 -3.48 -3.03
CA ALA A 46 8.36 -3.59 -1.67
C ALA A 46 7.04 -4.39 -1.64
N SER A 47 6.70 -4.96 -0.49
CA SER A 47 5.41 -5.62 -0.29
C SER A 47 4.84 -5.42 1.12
N ARG A 48 3.52 -5.52 1.22
CA ARG A 48 2.77 -5.56 2.48
C ARG A 48 1.73 -6.66 2.40
N ALA A 49 1.58 -7.44 3.46
CA ALA A 49 0.53 -8.44 3.57
C ALA A 49 -0.62 -7.90 4.42
N MET A 50 -1.84 -8.27 4.06
CA MET A 50 -3.03 -8.05 4.86
C MET A 50 -3.63 -9.39 5.21
N ALA A 51 -3.70 -9.69 6.51
CA ALA A 51 -4.45 -10.81 7.02
C ALA A 51 -5.93 -10.41 7.14
N GLN A 52 -6.82 -11.23 6.58
CA GLN A 52 -8.26 -11.06 6.78
C GLN A 52 -9.00 -12.40 6.64
N PRO A 53 -10.24 -12.49 7.17
CA PRO A 53 -11.07 -13.68 7.01
C PRO A 53 -11.32 -14.05 5.55
N GLY A 54 -11.63 -15.33 5.29
CA GLY A 54 -11.85 -15.84 3.93
C GLY A 54 -12.96 -15.11 3.17
N ASP A 55 -14.02 -14.70 3.86
CA ASP A 55 -15.11 -13.92 3.31
C ASP A 55 -15.27 -12.61 4.10
N PRO A 56 -14.49 -11.56 3.77
CA PRO A 56 -14.53 -10.30 4.52
C PRO A 56 -15.87 -9.58 4.37
N ALA A 57 -16.68 -9.86 3.33
CA ALA A 57 -17.98 -9.25 3.15
C ALA A 57 -19.03 -9.73 4.19
N LYS A 58 -18.76 -10.84 4.89
CA LYS A 58 -19.63 -11.38 5.95
C LYS A 58 -19.18 -11.04 7.37
N VAL A 59 -18.13 -10.23 7.52
CA VAL A 59 -17.59 -9.88 8.83
C VAL A 59 -17.86 -8.41 9.07
N ASP A 60 -18.71 -8.10 10.06
CA ASP A 60 -19.18 -6.74 10.35
C ASP A 60 -18.06 -5.72 10.43
N GLU A 61 -16.95 -6.06 11.09
CA GLU A 61 -15.80 -5.17 11.23
C GLU A 61 -15.11 -4.86 9.89
N CYS A 62 -15.07 -5.82 8.98
CA CYS A 62 -14.54 -5.60 7.64
C CYS A 62 -15.47 -4.70 6.83
N VAL A 63 -16.80 -4.86 6.99
CA VAL A 63 -17.81 -4.05 6.30
C VAL A 63 -17.80 -2.61 6.79
N LYS A 64 -17.58 -2.38 8.09
CA LYS A 64 -17.40 -1.03 8.66
C LYS A 64 -16.15 -0.33 8.13
N HIS A 65 -15.11 -1.09 7.80
CA HIS A 65 -13.82 -0.59 7.32
C HIS A 65 -13.42 -1.23 5.97
N PRO A 66 -14.17 -0.97 4.89
CA PRO A 66 -14.03 -1.68 3.62
C PRO A 66 -12.82 -1.21 2.81
N LEU A 67 -12.33 -0.01 3.09
CA LEU A 67 -11.19 0.59 2.42
C LEU A 67 -9.96 0.53 3.32
N VAL A 68 -8.84 0.11 2.76
CA VAL A 68 -7.56 -0.01 3.46
C VAL A 68 -6.44 0.68 2.71
N ASP A 69 -5.51 1.22 3.50
CA ASP A 69 -4.33 1.94 3.03
C ASP A 69 -3.07 1.13 3.36
N PHE A 70 -2.05 1.25 2.50
CA PHE A 70 -0.77 0.57 2.65
C PHE A 70 0.38 1.55 2.48
N ASP A 71 1.30 1.50 3.43
CA ASP A 71 2.47 2.36 3.48
C ASP A 71 3.75 1.56 3.24
N PHE A 72 4.52 1.99 2.24
CA PHE A 72 5.84 1.46 1.91
C PHE A 72 6.88 2.53 2.21
N GLU A 73 7.78 2.26 3.14
CA GLU A 73 8.98 3.06 3.34
C GLU A 73 10.13 2.42 2.56
N LEU A 74 10.76 3.19 1.67
CA LEU A 74 11.81 2.69 0.79
C LEU A 74 12.81 3.80 0.43
N PRO A 75 14.04 3.44 0.01
CA PRO A 75 15.00 4.41 -0.47
C PRO A 75 14.47 5.21 -1.66
N VAL A 76 14.78 6.50 -1.73
CA VAL A 76 14.40 7.38 -2.87
C VAL A 76 14.90 6.82 -4.20
N THR A 77 16.10 6.22 -4.20
CA THR A 77 16.71 5.61 -5.38
C THR A 77 15.91 4.44 -5.96
N ALA A 78 15.05 3.79 -5.17
CA ALA A 78 14.19 2.71 -5.66
C ALA A 78 13.01 3.22 -6.50
N ILE A 79 12.65 4.51 -6.39
CA ILE A 79 11.47 5.08 -7.06
C ILE A 79 11.80 6.11 -8.15
N PHE A 80 12.92 6.84 -8.01
CA PHE A 80 13.19 8.00 -8.85
C PHE A 80 13.51 7.57 -10.30
N GLY A 81 12.84 8.20 -11.28
CA GLY A 81 13.01 7.89 -12.70
C GLY A 81 12.43 6.54 -13.17
N ASN A 82 11.83 5.76 -12.27
CA ASN A 82 11.35 4.41 -12.54
C ASN A 82 9.88 4.36 -12.97
N ARG A 83 9.49 3.31 -13.71
CA ARG A 83 8.09 3.02 -14.04
C ARG A 83 7.47 2.14 -12.96
N LEU A 84 6.77 2.77 -12.02
CA LEU A 84 6.19 2.08 -10.88
C LEU A 84 4.79 1.55 -11.18
N ASN A 85 4.46 0.39 -10.63
CA ASN A 85 3.12 -0.17 -10.65
C ASN A 85 2.77 -0.84 -9.31
N ILE A 86 1.47 -0.98 -9.05
CA ILE A 86 0.92 -1.67 -7.89
C ILE A 86 0.18 -2.90 -8.37
N GLU A 87 0.48 -4.05 -7.76
CA GLU A 87 -0.27 -5.28 -7.93
C GLU A 87 -0.84 -5.74 -6.60
N VAL A 88 -2.01 -6.36 -6.63
CA VAL A 88 -2.61 -7.00 -5.46
C VAL A 88 -2.73 -8.49 -5.75
N GLU A 89 -2.00 -9.31 -4.98
CA GLU A 89 -2.01 -10.76 -5.12
C GLU A 89 -2.82 -11.39 -3.98
N PRO A 90 -3.97 -12.04 -4.27
CA PRO A 90 -4.69 -12.79 -3.24
C PRO A 90 -3.90 -14.05 -2.86
N VAL A 91 -3.96 -14.44 -1.58
CA VAL A 91 -3.38 -15.72 -1.13
C VAL A 91 -4.19 -16.86 -1.73
N ASN A 92 -5.52 -16.76 -1.72
CA ASN A 92 -6.39 -17.70 -2.41
C ASN A 92 -6.56 -17.28 -3.87
N ARG A 93 -5.94 -18.04 -4.78
CA ARG A 93 -5.91 -17.74 -6.22
C ARG A 93 -7.04 -18.40 -7.02
N SER A 94 -7.92 -19.18 -6.38
CA SER A 94 -8.97 -19.93 -7.07
C SER A 94 -9.99 -19.04 -7.80
N VAL A 95 -10.24 -17.83 -7.27
CA VAL A 95 -11.29 -16.94 -7.79
C VAL A 95 -10.76 -15.95 -8.83
N HIS A 96 -9.64 -15.29 -8.53
CA HIS A 96 -9.12 -14.17 -9.33
C HIS A 96 -7.74 -14.44 -9.94
N GLY A 97 -7.21 -15.65 -9.80
CA GLY A 97 -5.88 -15.99 -10.25
C GLY A 97 -4.79 -15.30 -9.43
N ARG A 98 -3.69 -14.93 -10.09
CA ARG A 98 -2.51 -14.38 -9.41
C ARG A 98 -2.67 -12.91 -9.01
N VAL A 99 -3.35 -12.10 -9.81
CA VAL A 99 -3.45 -10.64 -9.63
C VAL A 99 -4.90 -10.23 -9.67
N MET A 100 -5.33 -9.44 -8.68
CA MET A 100 -6.68 -8.88 -8.65
C MET A 100 -6.90 -7.92 -9.83
N PRO A 101 -8.01 -8.06 -10.57
CA PRO A 101 -8.40 -7.07 -11.58
C PRO A 101 -8.52 -5.66 -10.97
N PRO A 102 -7.90 -4.62 -11.56
CA PRO A 102 -7.92 -3.26 -10.99
C PRO A 102 -9.32 -2.71 -10.74
N LYS A 103 -10.28 -3.04 -11.60
CA LYS A 103 -11.69 -2.62 -11.47
C LYS A 103 -12.37 -3.14 -10.19
N LEU A 104 -11.87 -4.23 -9.61
CA LEU A 104 -12.41 -4.80 -8.37
C LEU A 104 -11.80 -4.16 -7.13
N LEU A 105 -10.64 -3.50 -7.24
CA LEU A 105 -9.97 -2.85 -6.13
C LEU A 105 -10.63 -1.53 -5.72
N GLY A 106 -11.68 -1.10 -6.42
CA GLY A 106 -12.34 0.20 -6.24
C GLY A 106 -11.64 1.27 -7.07
N ASN A 107 -11.23 2.37 -6.43
CA ASN A 107 -10.50 3.46 -7.05
C ASN A 107 -9.28 3.87 -6.19
N PRO A 108 -8.30 2.97 -6.02
CA PRO A 108 -7.16 3.25 -5.16
C PRO A 108 -6.31 4.38 -5.74
N THR A 109 -5.76 5.22 -4.87
CA THR A 109 -4.88 6.33 -5.25
C THR A 109 -3.48 6.13 -4.65
N ILE A 110 -2.48 6.77 -5.24
CA ILE A 110 -1.09 6.68 -4.77
C ILE A 110 -0.64 8.08 -4.33
N ASN A 111 -0.01 8.16 -3.16
CA ASN A 111 0.65 9.37 -2.67
C ASN A 111 2.10 9.05 -2.34
N ILE A 112 3.02 9.94 -2.69
CA ILE A 112 4.43 9.80 -2.33
C ILE A 112 4.82 11.02 -1.49
N ARG A 113 5.47 10.77 -0.35
CA ARG A 113 5.88 11.81 0.61
C ARG A 113 7.32 11.58 1.02
N PHE A 114 8.11 12.65 1.07
CA PHE A 114 9.36 12.62 1.81
C PHE A 114 9.10 12.53 3.31
N LEU A 115 10.02 11.90 4.02
CA LEU A 115 9.94 11.79 5.47
C LEU A 115 10.60 13.00 6.14
N LEU A 116 10.21 13.27 7.37
CA LEU A 116 10.82 14.32 8.19
C LEU A 116 11.72 13.69 9.25
N GLN A 117 12.82 14.36 9.55
CA GLN A 117 13.75 14.02 10.62
C GLN A 117 13.90 15.21 11.56
N GLU A 118 13.80 14.93 12.87
CA GLU A 118 14.06 15.90 13.93
C GLU A 118 15.57 16.20 13.97
N VAL A 119 15.92 17.47 14.23
CA VAL A 119 17.31 17.95 14.33
C VAL A 119 17.75 17.99 15.79
#